data_AF-A0AA92CL42-F1
#
_entry.id   AF-A0AA92CL42-F1
#
_cell.length_a   1.000
_cell.length_b   1.000
_cell.length_c   1.000
_cell.angle_alpha   90.00
_cell.angle_beta   90.00
_cell.angle_gamma   90.00
#
_symmetry.space_group_name_H-M   'P 1'
#
loop_
_entity.id
_entity.type
_entity.pdbx_description
1 polymer ?
#
loop_
_entity_poly.entity_id
_entity_poly.type
_entity_poly.pdbx_seq_one_letter_code
_entity_poly.pdbx_strand_id
1 'polypeptide(L)'
;MPVATVQAGASPDPVQIEILDGGMTKRGTYMGALRLTLDSGWKTYWRAPGDAGIPPRFSWRGSRNIGDVSMTWPAPEVFMTSGYRTIGYHDQLVLPIEITPANPAKPVRIKGRMELGVCKDVCVPSELSFDHRPDPEAGRNPAIVAALASRPYSAQEAGVSSAICSLSPGSYGMRVEAQITMPSAGGEEVAVIEPGTPHLMAGETSTERRGSILLARTEFMPATSNSPTSIDRSKLRITVLGRSHSVDIKGCDAG
;
A
#
# COMPACT_ATOMS: atom_id res chain seq x y z
N MET A 1 -52.63 -3.21 -13.48
CA MET A 1 -51.86 -4.17 -12.64
C MET A 1 -50.58 -3.47 -12.24
N PRO A 2 -50.33 -3.26 -10.94
CA PRO A 2 -49.19 -2.46 -10.48
C PRO A 2 -47.88 -3.22 -10.68
N VAL A 3 -46.88 -2.53 -11.23
CA VAL A 3 -45.51 -3.00 -11.43
C VAL A 3 -44.81 -2.98 -10.06
N ALA A 4 -44.42 -4.16 -9.57
CA ALA A 4 -43.61 -4.28 -8.37
C ALA A 4 -42.17 -3.85 -8.69
N THR A 5 -41.72 -2.77 -8.06
CA THR A 5 -40.30 -2.38 -8.03
C THR A 5 -39.54 -3.37 -7.17
N VAL A 6 -38.67 -4.16 -7.79
CA VAL A 6 -37.69 -5.00 -7.07
C VAL A 6 -36.62 -4.07 -6.53
N GLN A 7 -36.68 -3.78 -5.24
CA GLN A 7 -35.53 -3.25 -4.51
C GLN A 7 -34.49 -4.37 -4.45
N ALA A 8 -33.44 -4.27 -5.25
CA ALA A 8 -32.24 -5.08 -5.07
C ALA A 8 -31.70 -4.75 -3.66
N GLY A 9 -31.93 -5.64 -2.70
CA GLY A 9 -31.31 -5.56 -1.38
C GLY A 9 -29.80 -5.56 -1.57
N ALA A 10 -29.14 -4.48 -1.17
CA ALA A 10 -27.68 -4.44 -1.15
C ALA A 10 -27.21 -5.61 -0.28
N SER A 11 -26.51 -6.56 -0.89
CA SER A 11 -25.78 -7.56 -0.11
C SER A 11 -24.78 -6.82 0.78
N PRO A 12 -24.59 -7.25 2.05
CA PRO A 12 -23.60 -6.62 2.91
C PRO A 12 -22.24 -6.64 2.21
N ASP A 13 -21.52 -5.52 2.29
CA ASP A 13 -20.17 -5.40 1.73
C ASP A 13 -19.27 -6.45 2.38
N PRO A 14 -18.53 -7.28 1.61
CA PRO A 14 -17.67 -8.33 2.16
C PRO A 14 -16.45 -7.81 2.93
N VAL A 15 -16.33 -6.49 3.10
CA VAL A 15 -15.32 -5.85 3.93
C VAL A 15 -15.95 -4.82 4.86
N GLN A 16 -15.46 -4.79 6.10
CA GLN A 16 -15.86 -3.82 7.12
C GLN A 16 -14.66 -3.03 7.60
N ILE A 17 -14.84 -1.74 7.90
CA ILE A 17 -13.79 -0.88 8.46
C ILE A 17 -14.10 -0.49 9.92
N GLU A 18 -13.05 -0.46 10.73
CA GLU A 18 -13.06 0.10 12.08
C GLU A 18 -11.80 0.94 12.33
N ILE A 19 -11.90 1.97 13.16
CA ILE A 19 -10.74 2.73 13.62
C ILE A 19 -10.33 2.21 15.00
N LEU A 20 -9.06 1.82 15.11
CA LEU A 20 -8.43 1.46 16.36
C LEU A 20 -7.65 2.65 16.91
N ASP A 21 -7.79 2.93 18.20
CA ASP A 21 -6.94 3.91 18.90
C ASP A 21 -5.66 3.26 19.42
N GLY A 22 -4.56 4.02 19.37
CA GLY A 22 -3.25 3.66 19.92
C GLY A 22 -2.66 4.75 20.82
N GLY A 23 -3.44 5.76 21.19
CA GLY A 23 -3.06 6.85 22.08
C GLY A 23 -2.23 7.95 21.41
N MET A 24 -1.92 8.98 22.20
CA MET A 24 -1.00 10.03 21.78
C MET A 24 0.46 9.56 21.85
N THR A 25 1.23 9.81 20.80
CA THR A 25 2.67 9.53 20.79
C THR A 25 3.44 10.64 21.51
N LYS A 26 4.71 10.38 21.83
CA LYS A 26 5.63 11.40 22.39
C LYS A 26 5.84 12.62 21.49
N ARG A 27 5.47 12.53 20.20
CA ARG A 27 5.56 13.64 19.23
C ARG A 27 4.31 14.52 19.20
N GLY A 28 3.28 14.22 20.01
CA GLY A 28 2.00 14.93 19.97
C GLY A 28 1.12 14.56 18.77
N THR A 29 1.43 13.45 18.10
CA THR A 29 0.60 12.83 17.06
C THR A 29 -0.32 11.77 17.68
N TYR A 30 -1.39 11.40 16.98
CA TYR A 30 -2.29 10.32 17.41
C TYR A 30 -1.95 9.06 16.63
N MET A 31 -1.62 7.98 17.34
CA MET A 31 -1.46 6.66 16.74
C MET A 31 -2.82 5.97 16.65
N GLY A 32 -3.09 5.35 15.51
CA GLY A 32 -4.28 4.53 15.31
C GLY A 32 -4.09 3.53 14.18
N ALA A 33 -5.15 2.85 13.79
CA ALA A 33 -5.15 2.04 12.58
C ALA A 33 -6.55 1.98 11.95
N LEU A 34 -6.58 1.82 10.63
CA LEU A 34 -7.76 1.37 9.91
C LEU A 34 -7.72 -0.16 9.90
N ARG A 35 -8.63 -0.81 10.62
CA ARG A 35 -8.82 -2.26 10.60
C ARG A 35 -9.88 -2.62 9.58
N LEU A 36 -9.48 -3.32 8.53
CA LEU A 36 -10.35 -3.92 7.54
C LEU A 36 -10.51 -5.40 7.88
N THR A 37 -11.73 -5.87 8.09
CA THR A 37 -12.04 -7.30 8.25
C THR A 37 -12.78 -7.77 7.01
N LEU A 38 -12.28 -8.83 6.41
CA LEU A 38 -12.82 -9.41 5.17
C LEU A 38 -13.59 -10.70 5.48
N ASP A 39 -14.66 -10.91 4.75
CA ASP A 39 -15.37 -12.19 4.74
C ASP A 39 -14.44 -13.31 4.25
N SER A 40 -14.71 -14.55 4.69
CA SER A 40 -13.88 -15.70 4.36
C SER A 40 -13.70 -15.89 2.85
N GLY A 41 -12.43 -16.02 2.43
CA GLY A 41 -12.02 -16.19 1.03
C GLY A 41 -11.88 -14.89 0.24
N TRP A 42 -12.35 -13.76 0.78
CA TRP A 42 -12.16 -12.44 0.17
C TRP A 42 -10.78 -11.88 0.48
N LYS A 43 -10.29 -11.08 -0.45
CA LYS A 43 -8.99 -10.39 -0.40
C LYS A 43 -9.19 -8.92 -0.70
N THR A 44 -8.29 -8.08 -0.22
CA THR A 44 -8.15 -6.69 -0.67
C THR A 44 -6.72 -6.41 -1.11
N TYR A 45 -6.50 -5.24 -1.68
CA TYR A 45 -5.29 -4.89 -2.38
C TYR A 45 -4.34 -4.05 -1.54
N TRP A 46 -3.06 -4.24 -1.80
CA TRP A 46 -2.00 -3.37 -1.31
C TRP A 46 -1.99 -2.04 -2.09
N ARG A 47 -1.22 -1.05 -1.62
CA ARG A 47 -1.07 0.24 -2.32
C ARG A 47 -0.53 0.11 -3.75
N ALA A 48 0.27 -0.92 -4.01
CA ALA A 48 0.86 -1.22 -5.32
C ALA A 48 0.48 -2.67 -5.70
N PRO A 49 -0.74 -2.89 -6.19
CA PRO A 49 -1.37 -4.20 -6.14
C PRO A 49 -1.02 -5.13 -7.29
N GLY A 50 -0.07 -4.74 -8.15
CA GLY A 50 0.17 -5.36 -9.45
C GLY A 50 -0.85 -4.91 -10.50
N ASP A 51 -0.67 -5.40 -11.72
CA ASP A 51 -1.37 -4.91 -12.93
C ASP A 51 -2.88 -5.13 -12.89
N ALA A 52 -3.35 -6.17 -12.21
CA ALA A 52 -4.77 -6.56 -12.15
C ALA A 52 -5.49 -6.10 -10.88
N GLY A 53 -4.84 -5.33 -10.01
CA GLY A 53 -5.41 -4.93 -8.73
C GLY A 53 -6.00 -3.51 -8.69
N ILE A 54 -6.93 -3.28 -7.76
CA ILE A 54 -7.55 -1.95 -7.55
C ILE A 54 -6.99 -1.38 -6.25
N PRO A 55 -6.03 -0.44 -6.30
CA PRO A 55 -5.38 0.08 -5.10
C PRO A 55 -6.36 0.89 -4.25
N PRO A 56 -6.20 0.87 -2.92
CA PRO A 56 -7.00 1.69 -2.03
C PRO A 56 -6.72 3.19 -2.22
N ARG A 57 -7.78 4.00 -2.23
CA ARG A 57 -7.75 5.46 -2.32
C ARG A 57 -8.41 6.06 -1.09
N PHE A 58 -7.72 7.01 -0.47
CA PHE A 58 -8.15 7.64 0.78
C PHE A 58 -8.60 9.07 0.54
N SER A 59 -9.74 9.44 1.11
CA SER A 59 -10.25 10.79 1.16
C SER A 59 -10.51 11.19 2.60
N TRP A 60 -9.75 12.16 3.10
CA TRP A 60 -9.90 12.69 4.46
C TRP A 60 -10.92 13.83 4.55
N ARG A 61 -11.75 14.01 3.50
CA ARG A 61 -12.75 15.09 3.45
C ARG A 61 -13.73 14.97 4.63
N GLY A 62 -13.92 16.07 5.34
CA GLY A 62 -14.76 16.14 6.53
C GLY A 62 -14.02 15.87 7.85
N SER A 63 -12.73 15.51 7.79
CA SER A 63 -11.85 15.54 8.94
C SER A 63 -11.67 16.97 9.48
N ARG A 64 -11.36 17.09 10.76
CA ARG A 64 -11.10 18.37 11.42
C ARG A 64 -9.77 18.34 12.16
N ASN A 65 -9.03 19.43 12.05
CA ASN A 65 -7.74 19.64 12.70
C ASN A 65 -6.65 18.61 12.33
N ILE A 66 -6.69 18.04 11.12
CA ILE A 66 -5.64 17.15 10.61
C ILE A 66 -4.70 17.97 9.72
N GLY A 67 -3.41 17.98 10.04
CA GLY A 67 -2.34 18.57 9.23
C GLY A 67 -1.71 17.55 8.28
N ASP A 68 -1.52 16.31 8.73
CA ASP A 68 -0.99 15.20 7.93
C ASP A 68 -1.50 13.84 8.45
N VAL A 69 -1.53 12.84 7.56
CA VAL A 69 -1.79 11.44 7.91
C VAL A 69 -0.75 10.57 7.22
N SER A 70 0.15 9.99 8.01
CA SER A 70 1.11 9.00 7.52
C SER A 70 0.58 7.59 7.72
N MET A 71 0.90 6.70 6.79
CA MET A 71 0.44 5.30 6.79
C MET A 71 1.63 4.36 6.76
N THR A 72 1.63 3.35 7.64
CA THR A 72 2.63 2.28 7.61
C THR A 72 1.97 1.00 7.14
N TRP A 73 2.31 0.57 5.92
CA TRP A 73 1.78 -0.65 5.33
C TRP A 73 2.49 -1.89 5.89
N PRO A 74 1.75 -2.85 6.46
CA PRO A 74 2.26 -4.20 6.69
C PRO A 74 2.79 -4.82 5.39
N ALA A 75 3.72 -5.78 5.51
CA ALA A 75 4.17 -6.57 4.37
C ALA A 75 2.95 -7.26 3.73
N PRO A 76 2.71 -7.06 2.42
CA PRO A 76 1.62 -7.72 1.73
C PRO A 76 2.02 -9.13 1.31
N GLU A 77 1.05 -9.89 0.85
CA GLU A 77 1.24 -11.19 0.20
C GLU A 77 1.10 -11.10 -1.32
N VAL A 78 1.78 -12.00 -2.01
CA VAL A 78 1.66 -12.18 -3.47
C VAL A 78 0.69 -13.32 -3.74
N PHE A 79 -0.36 -13.04 -4.50
CA PHE A 79 -1.38 -14.00 -4.92
C PHE A 79 -1.36 -14.18 -6.43
N MET A 80 -1.80 -15.35 -6.89
CA MET A 80 -2.20 -15.59 -8.27
C MET A 80 -3.72 -15.62 -8.34
N THR A 81 -4.31 -14.62 -8.98
CA THR A 81 -5.76 -14.47 -9.15
C THR A 81 -6.08 -14.47 -10.62
N SER A 82 -6.85 -15.46 -11.09
CA SER A 82 -7.28 -15.56 -12.50
C SER A 82 -6.13 -15.48 -13.52
N GLY A 83 -4.96 -16.05 -13.18
CA GLY A 83 -3.77 -16.05 -14.04
C GLY A 83 -2.88 -14.80 -13.92
N TYR A 84 -3.28 -13.80 -13.13
CA TYR A 84 -2.51 -12.58 -12.90
C TYR A 84 -1.92 -12.54 -11.50
N ARG A 85 -0.75 -11.94 -11.37
CA ARG A 85 -0.14 -11.64 -10.07
C ARG A 85 -0.82 -10.42 -9.45
N THR A 86 -1.30 -10.59 -8.22
CA THR A 86 -1.91 -9.52 -7.43
C THR A 86 -1.28 -9.46 -6.05
N ILE A 87 -1.19 -8.27 -5.46
CA ILE A 87 -0.50 -8.06 -4.18
C ILE A 87 -1.48 -7.44 -3.18
N GLY A 88 -1.60 -8.02 -1.99
CA GLY A 88 -2.66 -7.62 -1.07
C GLY A 88 -2.69 -8.36 0.25
N TYR A 89 -3.91 -8.49 0.79
CA TYR A 89 -4.19 -9.05 2.12
C TYR A 89 -5.45 -9.92 2.06
N HIS A 90 -5.51 -10.96 2.88
CA HIS A 90 -6.70 -11.79 3.11
C HIS A 90 -7.07 -11.73 4.60
N ASP A 91 -8.33 -12.07 4.94
CA ASP A 91 -8.94 -12.07 6.29
C ASP A 91 -8.94 -10.71 7.01
N GLN A 92 -7.79 -10.06 7.17
CA GLN A 92 -7.67 -8.76 7.83
C GLN A 92 -6.50 -7.94 7.27
N LEU A 93 -6.72 -6.62 7.19
CA LEU A 93 -5.66 -5.62 7.11
C LEU A 93 -5.79 -4.67 8.28
N VAL A 94 -4.78 -4.60 9.15
CA VAL A 94 -4.62 -3.50 10.10
C VAL A 94 -3.61 -2.54 9.48
N LEU A 95 -4.06 -1.37 9.04
CA LEU A 95 -3.22 -0.34 8.44
C LEU A 95 -2.94 0.77 9.49
N PRO A 96 -1.77 0.74 10.16
CA PRO A 96 -1.38 1.80 11.07
C PRO A 96 -1.38 3.16 10.38
N ILE A 97 -2.01 4.12 11.06
CA ILE A 97 -2.03 5.52 10.69
C ILE A 97 -1.49 6.35 11.85
N GLU A 98 -0.75 7.40 11.51
CA GLU A 98 -0.32 8.39 12.48
C GLU A 98 -0.80 9.76 12.02
N ILE A 99 -1.63 10.37 12.86
CA ILE A 99 -2.35 11.61 12.55
C ILE A 99 -1.62 12.76 13.23
N THR A 100 -1.13 13.69 12.42
CA THR A 100 -0.51 14.92 12.90
C THR A 100 -1.57 16.01 12.99
N PRO A 101 -1.85 16.58 14.18
CA PRO A 101 -2.80 17.66 14.31
C PRO A 101 -2.30 18.94 13.62
N ALA A 102 -3.18 19.68 12.95
CA ALA A 102 -2.84 20.99 12.39
C ALA A 102 -2.59 22.03 13.51
N ASN A 103 -3.33 21.92 14.62
CA ASN A 103 -3.11 22.65 15.85
C ASN A 103 -3.15 21.68 17.04
N PRO A 104 -2.02 21.44 17.74
CA PRO A 104 -1.96 20.50 18.86
C PRO A 104 -2.90 20.83 20.03
N ALA A 105 -3.34 22.08 20.18
CA ALA A 105 -4.23 22.51 21.26
C ALA A 105 -5.74 22.28 20.96
N LYS A 106 -6.09 21.74 19.79
CA LYS A 106 -7.48 21.50 19.37
C LYS A 106 -7.74 20.00 19.20
N PRO A 107 -8.98 19.53 19.48
CA PRO A 107 -9.32 18.13 19.28
C PRO A 107 -9.24 17.75 17.80
N VAL A 108 -8.78 16.54 17.52
CA VAL A 108 -8.76 15.93 16.18
C VAL A 108 -10.05 15.16 15.94
N ARG A 109 -10.53 15.17 14.70
CA ARG A 109 -11.55 14.24 14.23
C ARG A 109 -11.16 13.72 12.86
N ILE A 110 -11.03 12.42 12.75
CA ILE A 110 -10.75 11.75 11.49
C ILE A 110 -12.06 11.27 10.88
N LYS A 111 -12.45 11.88 9.77
CA LYS A 111 -13.60 11.48 8.97
C LYS A 111 -13.16 11.35 7.52
N GLY A 112 -13.57 10.27 6.88
CA GLY A 112 -13.16 10.03 5.51
C GLY A 112 -13.86 8.86 4.86
N ARG A 113 -13.40 8.60 3.65
CA ARG A 113 -13.80 7.47 2.82
C ARG A 113 -12.57 6.77 2.28
N MET A 114 -12.65 5.45 2.17
CA MET A 114 -11.67 4.57 1.55
C MET A 114 -12.37 3.82 0.42
N GLU A 115 -11.95 4.10 -0.82
CA GLU A 115 -12.37 3.32 -2.00
C GLU A 115 -11.31 2.25 -2.23
N LEU A 116 -11.69 1.00 -2.43
CA LEU A 116 -10.75 -0.11 -2.60
C LEU A 116 -11.36 -1.23 -3.44
N GLY A 117 -10.52 -2.10 -4.01
CA GLY A 117 -11.02 -3.37 -4.55
C GLY A 117 -11.08 -4.46 -3.48
N VAL A 118 -12.09 -5.31 -3.61
CA VAL A 118 -12.18 -6.59 -2.92
C VAL A 118 -12.38 -7.71 -3.93
N CYS A 119 -11.68 -8.83 -3.75
CA CYS A 119 -11.70 -9.92 -4.72
C CYS A 119 -11.87 -11.28 -4.06
N LYS A 120 -12.76 -12.09 -4.64
CA LYS A 120 -12.88 -13.53 -4.39
C LYS A 120 -12.72 -14.26 -5.73
N ASP A 121 -13.82 -14.59 -6.40
CA ASP A 121 -13.83 -15.11 -7.77
C ASP A 121 -13.86 -13.98 -8.81
N VAL A 122 -14.48 -12.86 -8.42
CA VAL A 122 -14.55 -11.61 -9.18
C VAL A 122 -14.11 -10.47 -8.27
N CYS A 123 -13.43 -9.49 -8.83
CA CYS A 123 -12.98 -8.32 -8.11
C CYS A 123 -13.98 -7.17 -8.32
N VAL A 124 -14.47 -6.60 -7.22
CA VAL A 124 -15.45 -5.50 -7.23
C VAL A 124 -14.94 -4.33 -6.40
N PRO A 125 -15.27 -3.08 -6.78
CA PRO A 125 -14.99 -1.92 -5.94
C PRO A 125 -15.90 -1.91 -4.70
N SER A 126 -15.36 -1.47 -3.58
CA SER A 126 -16.03 -1.21 -2.30
C SER A 126 -15.72 0.22 -1.85
N GLU A 127 -16.63 0.81 -1.07
CA GLU A 127 -16.44 2.13 -0.45
C GLU A 127 -16.76 2.05 1.04
N LEU A 128 -15.74 2.33 1.86
CA LEU A 128 -15.83 2.27 3.31
C LEU A 128 -15.76 3.68 3.90
N SER A 129 -16.71 4.04 4.75
CA SER A 129 -16.75 5.33 5.42
C SER A 129 -16.40 5.19 6.90
N PHE A 130 -15.67 6.16 7.45
CA PHE A 130 -15.30 6.18 8.86
C PHE A 130 -15.38 7.59 9.43
N ASP A 131 -15.66 7.67 10.73
CA ASP A 131 -15.84 8.92 11.46
C ASP A 131 -15.53 8.71 12.94
N HIS A 132 -14.35 9.16 13.37
CA HIS A 132 -13.82 8.88 14.69
C HIS A 132 -13.17 10.12 15.32
N ARG A 133 -13.22 10.20 16.65
CA ARG A 133 -12.42 11.13 17.44
C ARG A 133 -11.32 10.32 18.13
N PRO A 134 -10.05 10.42 17.68
CA PRO A 134 -8.98 9.66 18.28
C PRO A 134 -8.89 9.90 19.79
N ASP A 135 -8.77 8.84 20.56
CA ASP A 135 -8.62 8.92 22.01
C ASP A 135 -7.13 9.11 22.37
N PRO A 136 -6.73 10.29 22.89
CA PRO A 136 -5.33 10.53 23.28
C PRO A 136 -4.88 9.67 24.45
N GLU A 137 -5.79 9.23 25.31
CA GLU A 137 -5.50 8.46 26.53
C GLU A 137 -5.56 6.94 26.28
N ALA A 138 -5.89 6.52 25.06
CA ALA A 138 -5.92 5.11 24.71
C ALA A 138 -4.56 4.44 24.95
N GLY A 139 -4.60 3.25 25.54
CA GLY A 139 -3.41 2.45 25.77
C GLY A 139 -2.81 1.90 24.47
N ARG A 140 -1.61 1.33 24.60
CA ARG A 140 -0.94 0.65 23.49
C ARG A 140 -1.79 -0.52 22.97
N ASN A 141 -2.21 -0.44 21.71
CA ASN A 141 -3.05 -1.45 21.08
C ASN A 141 -2.21 -2.59 20.46
N PRO A 142 -2.38 -3.87 20.88
CA PRO A 142 -1.60 -4.98 20.35
C PRO A 142 -1.71 -5.20 18.84
N ALA A 143 -2.88 -4.95 18.25
CA ALA A 143 -3.08 -5.12 16.81
C ALA A 143 -2.27 -4.10 15.99
N ILE A 144 -2.23 -2.85 16.46
CA ILE A 144 -1.40 -1.79 15.86
C ILE A 144 0.08 -2.16 15.98
N VAL A 145 0.51 -2.67 17.15
CA VAL A 145 1.91 -3.08 17.38
C VAL A 145 2.32 -4.22 16.46
N ALA A 146 1.48 -5.25 16.31
CA ALA A 146 1.74 -6.37 15.41
C ALA A 146 1.84 -5.90 13.96
N ALA A 147 0.92 -5.05 13.51
CA ALA A 147 0.93 -4.48 12.17
C ALA A 147 2.20 -3.65 11.90
N LEU A 148 2.61 -2.79 12.85
CA LEU A 148 3.86 -2.04 12.75
C LEU A 148 5.09 -2.95 12.70
N ALA A 149 5.09 -4.06 13.44
CA ALA A 149 6.19 -5.03 13.42
C ALA A 149 6.26 -5.82 12.11
N SER A 150 5.13 -6.01 11.44
CA SER A 150 5.03 -6.70 10.14
C SER A 150 5.36 -5.84 8.92
N ARG A 151 5.73 -4.56 9.09
CA ARG A 151 6.16 -3.73 7.95
C ARG A 151 7.38 -4.35 7.25
N PRO A 152 7.60 -4.07 5.96
CA PRO A 152 8.87 -4.38 5.32
C PRO A 152 10.05 -3.75 6.10
N TYR A 153 11.15 -4.47 6.18
CA TYR A 153 12.41 -3.94 6.69
C TYR A 153 12.88 -2.79 5.81
N SER A 154 13.48 -1.77 6.41
CA SER A 154 14.21 -0.77 5.66
C SER A 154 15.43 -1.38 4.98
N ALA A 155 15.97 -0.68 3.97
CA ALA A 155 17.23 -1.04 3.32
C ALA A 155 18.35 -1.36 4.33
N GLN A 156 18.48 -0.56 5.39
CA GLN A 156 19.50 -0.75 6.42
C GLN A 156 19.25 -2.01 7.27
N GLU A 157 18.02 -2.22 7.74
CA GLU A 157 17.64 -3.39 8.54
C GLU A 157 17.86 -4.71 7.77
N ALA A 158 17.63 -4.69 6.46
CA ALA A 158 17.81 -5.84 5.58
C ALA A 158 19.24 -6.02 5.04
N GLY A 159 20.18 -5.12 5.36
CA GLY A 159 21.56 -5.19 4.87
C GLY A 159 21.71 -4.95 3.36
N VAL A 160 20.89 -4.08 2.78
CA VAL A 160 21.04 -3.64 1.40
C VAL A 160 22.29 -2.78 1.29
N SER A 161 23.28 -3.22 0.50
CA SER A 161 24.55 -2.53 0.30
C SER A 161 24.48 -1.48 -0.80
N SER A 162 23.66 -1.71 -1.84
CA SER A 162 23.46 -0.74 -2.93
C SER A 162 22.15 -0.99 -3.66
N ALA A 163 21.58 0.08 -4.24
CA ALA A 163 20.46 0.02 -5.18
C ALA A 163 20.73 1.02 -6.32
N ILE A 164 20.94 0.50 -7.52
CA ILE A 164 21.30 1.29 -8.71
C ILE A 164 20.17 1.13 -9.73
N CYS A 165 19.69 2.25 -10.29
CA CYS A 165 18.65 2.25 -11.31
C CYS A 165 19.15 2.83 -12.65
N SER A 166 19.08 2.02 -13.69
CA SER A 166 19.24 2.47 -15.07
C SER A 166 17.89 2.75 -15.70
N LEU A 167 17.83 3.80 -16.52
CA LEU A 167 16.62 4.23 -17.23
C LEU A 167 16.88 4.20 -18.73
N SER A 168 16.01 3.58 -19.50
CA SER A 168 16.13 3.52 -20.96
C SER A 168 14.75 3.63 -21.63
N PRO A 169 14.66 4.12 -22.87
CA PRO A 169 13.41 4.04 -23.63
C PRO A 169 12.89 2.60 -23.72
N GLY A 170 11.60 2.43 -23.45
CA GLY A 170 10.85 1.19 -23.60
C GLY A 170 9.95 1.21 -24.84
N SER A 171 9.09 0.20 -24.97
CA SER A 171 8.13 0.09 -26.09
C SER A 171 6.89 0.96 -25.90
N TYR A 172 6.48 1.18 -24.65
CA TYR A 172 5.27 1.90 -24.25
C TYR A 172 5.57 3.07 -23.29
N GLY A 173 6.79 3.14 -22.76
CA GLY A 173 7.23 4.25 -21.92
C GLY A 173 8.71 4.18 -21.58
N MET A 174 9.04 4.23 -20.29
CA MET A 174 10.41 4.22 -19.80
C MET A 174 10.70 2.93 -19.04
N ARG A 175 11.67 2.15 -19.52
CA ARG A 175 12.16 0.96 -18.82
C ARG A 175 13.02 1.38 -17.64
N VAL A 176 12.78 0.73 -16.51
CA VAL A 176 13.57 0.86 -15.28
C VAL A 176 14.14 -0.50 -14.95
N GLU A 177 15.46 -0.58 -14.84
CA GLU A 177 16.15 -1.74 -14.29
C GLU A 177 16.83 -1.34 -12.98
N ALA A 178 16.41 -1.97 -11.89
CA ALA A 178 16.99 -1.81 -10.57
C ALA A 178 17.91 -3.01 -10.26
N GLN A 179 19.18 -2.72 -10.03
CA GLN A 179 20.18 -3.67 -9.53
C GLN A 179 20.36 -3.44 -8.03
N ILE A 180 19.96 -4.42 -7.23
CA ILE A 180 19.92 -4.32 -5.77
C ILE A 180 20.90 -5.34 -5.19
N THR A 181 21.93 -4.86 -4.49
CA THR A 181 22.87 -5.73 -3.77
C THR A 181 22.35 -5.93 -2.35
N MET A 182 21.82 -7.11 -2.05
CA MET A 182 21.22 -7.44 -0.77
C MET A 182 21.26 -8.94 -0.46
N PRO A 183 21.29 -9.33 0.84
CA PRO A 183 20.96 -10.69 1.25
C PRO A 183 19.61 -11.15 0.67
N SER A 184 19.45 -12.46 0.49
CA SER A 184 18.16 -12.98 0.02
C SER A 184 17.06 -12.74 1.05
N ALA A 185 15.92 -12.28 0.56
CA ALA A 185 14.66 -12.18 1.29
C ALA A 185 13.95 -13.54 1.44
N GLY A 186 14.52 -14.58 0.81
CA GLY A 186 14.13 -15.98 0.93
C GLY A 186 13.12 -16.43 -0.13
N GLY A 187 13.32 -17.64 -0.67
CA GLY A 187 12.41 -18.23 -1.65
C GLY A 187 12.42 -17.51 -3.00
N GLU A 188 11.28 -17.53 -3.69
CA GLU A 188 11.05 -16.65 -4.83
C GLU A 188 10.86 -15.22 -4.33
N GLU A 189 11.47 -14.26 -5.03
CA GLU A 189 11.44 -12.86 -4.64
C GLU A 189 10.76 -12.04 -5.74
N VAL A 190 9.69 -11.36 -5.36
CA VAL A 190 8.96 -10.43 -6.23
C VAL A 190 9.34 -9.02 -5.86
N ALA A 191 9.80 -8.23 -6.82
CA ALA A 191 10.05 -6.81 -6.61
C ALA A 191 8.87 -6.00 -7.15
N VAL A 192 8.58 -4.88 -6.49
CA VAL A 192 7.63 -3.87 -6.97
C VAL A 192 8.35 -2.55 -6.99
N ILE A 193 8.38 -1.90 -8.14
CA ILE A 193 9.04 -0.60 -8.33
C ILE A 193 7.96 0.46 -8.54
N GLU A 194 7.73 1.30 -7.52
CA GLU A 194 6.80 2.41 -7.57
C GLU A 194 7.52 3.67 -8.10
N PRO A 195 6.92 4.42 -9.05
CA PRO A 195 7.57 5.57 -9.69
C PRO A 195 7.70 6.80 -8.79
N GLY A 196 7.07 6.81 -7.61
CA GLY A 196 7.08 7.95 -6.70
C GLY A 196 6.28 9.16 -7.18
N THR A 197 5.42 8.98 -8.18
CA THR A 197 4.60 10.03 -8.79
C THR A 197 3.27 9.46 -9.27
N PRO A 198 2.15 10.20 -9.16
CA PRO A 198 0.85 9.76 -9.68
C PRO A 198 0.76 9.86 -11.22
N HIS A 199 1.77 10.43 -11.89
CA HIS A 199 1.77 10.62 -13.34
C HIS A 199 2.26 9.41 -14.14
N LEU A 200 2.83 8.42 -13.46
CA LEU A 200 3.35 7.20 -14.08
C LEU A 200 2.69 5.98 -13.44
N MET A 201 2.42 4.98 -14.26
CA MET A 201 1.97 3.66 -13.84
C MET A 201 3.09 2.66 -14.06
N ALA A 202 3.39 1.86 -13.05
CA ALA A 202 4.33 0.76 -13.17
C ALA A 202 3.60 -0.48 -13.70
N GLY A 203 4.20 -1.16 -14.67
CA GLY A 203 3.78 -2.50 -15.06
C GLY A 203 4.37 -3.58 -14.17
N GLU A 204 4.02 -4.83 -14.45
CA GLU A 204 4.56 -5.99 -13.75
C GLU A 204 6.10 -6.00 -13.80
N THR A 205 6.70 -6.30 -12.66
CA THR A 205 8.15 -6.37 -12.51
C THR A 205 8.61 -7.81 -12.68
N SER A 206 9.58 -8.01 -13.55
CA SER A 206 10.35 -9.26 -13.62
C SER A 206 11.53 -9.22 -12.67
N THR A 207 11.83 -10.33 -12.00
CA THR A 207 12.93 -10.45 -11.05
C THR A 207 13.86 -11.60 -11.39
N GLU A 208 15.15 -11.39 -11.19
CA GLU A 208 16.19 -12.40 -11.40
C GLU A 208 17.27 -12.25 -10.34
N ARG A 209 17.53 -13.32 -9.58
CA ARG A 209 18.60 -13.32 -8.57
C ARG A 209 19.88 -13.95 -9.12
N ARG A 210 21.01 -13.26 -8.91
CA ARG A 210 22.36 -13.71 -9.23
C ARG A 210 23.27 -13.49 -8.02
N GLY A 211 23.41 -14.52 -7.19
CA GLY A 211 24.12 -14.41 -5.91
C GLY A 211 23.47 -13.36 -5.00
N SER A 212 24.24 -12.35 -4.59
CA SER A 212 23.79 -11.24 -3.75
C SER A 212 23.07 -10.12 -4.52
N ILE A 213 22.94 -10.23 -5.85
CA ILE A 213 22.31 -9.21 -6.67
C ILE A 213 20.90 -9.68 -7.06
N LEU A 214 19.90 -8.86 -6.77
CA LEU A 214 18.55 -8.97 -7.33
C LEU A 214 18.40 -7.94 -8.45
N LEU A 215 18.15 -8.41 -9.66
CA LEU A 215 17.77 -7.57 -10.79
C LEU A 215 16.25 -7.52 -10.87
N ALA A 216 15.69 -6.32 -10.88
CA ALA A 216 14.26 -6.07 -11.01
C ALA A 216 14.01 -5.14 -12.21
N ARG A 217 13.14 -5.54 -13.15
CA ARG A 217 12.87 -4.78 -14.37
C ARG A 217 11.38 -4.54 -14.53
N THR A 218 11.01 -3.29 -14.77
CA THR A 218 9.64 -2.87 -15.12
C THR A 218 9.68 -1.82 -16.23
N GLU A 219 8.51 -1.48 -16.73
CA GLU A 219 8.30 -0.36 -17.64
C GLU A 219 7.23 0.58 -17.07
N PHE A 220 7.56 1.87 -17.02
CA PHE A 220 6.66 2.92 -16.57
C PHE A 220 5.97 3.56 -17.75
N MET A 221 4.64 3.60 -17.69
CA MET A 221 3.78 4.19 -18.71
C MET A 221 3.16 5.49 -18.18
N PRO A 222 2.91 6.49 -19.05
CA PRO A 222 2.14 7.67 -18.67
C PRO A 222 0.75 7.28 -18.14
N ALA A 223 0.33 7.85 -17.01
CA ALA A 223 -1.00 7.61 -16.46
C ALA A 223 -2.11 8.20 -17.37
N THR A 224 -1.78 9.25 -18.12
CA THR A 224 -2.64 9.88 -19.14
C THR A 224 -1.78 10.34 -20.32
N SER A 225 -2.41 10.66 -21.46
CA SER A 225 -1.72 11.14 -22.67
C SER A 225 -0.86 12.39 -22.46
N ASN A 226 -1.17 13.20 -21.44
CA ASN A 226 -0.49 14.46 -21.14
C ASN A 226 0.40 14.36 -19.89
N SER A 227 0.58 13.16 -19.33
CA SER A 227 1.38 12.98 -18.12
C SER A 227 2.87 13.18 -18.42
N PRO A 228 3.62 13.89 -17.56
CA PRO A 228 5.07 13.97 -17.66
C PRO A 228 5.71 12.58 -17.61
N THR A 229 6.74 12.38 -18.41
CA THR A 229 7.49 11.10 -18.49
C THR A 229 8.79 11.11 -17.70
N SER A 230 9.12 12.22 -17.03
CA SER A 230 10.34 12.33 -16.25
C SER A 230 10.28 11.44 -15.00
N ILE A 231 11.38 10.72 -14.76
CA ILE A 231 11.55 9.84 -13.60
C ILE A 231 12.59 10.46 -12.67
N ASP A 232 12.21 10.65 -11.42
CA ASP A 232 13.11 11.07 -10.34
C ASP A 232 13.53 9.82 -9.55
N ARG A 233 14.78 9.40 -9.73
CA ARG A 233 15.33 8.21 -9.06
C ARG A 233 15.26 8.30 -7.53
N SER A 234 15.31 9.50 -6.97
CA SER A 234 15.22 9.71 -5.52
C SER A 234 13.83 9.45 -4.95
N LYS A 235 12.80 9.49 -5.81
CA LYS A 235 11.40 9.24 -5.47
C LYS A 235 10.96 7.80 -5.75
N LEU A 236 11.78 7.03 -6.47
CA LEU A 236 11.48 5.61 -6.68
C LEU A 236 11.40 4.89 -5.34
N ARG A 237 10.52 3.91 -5.27
CA ARG A 237 10.42 3.03 -4.11
C ARG A 237 10.39 1.60 -4.59
N ILE A 238 11.34 0.80 -4.12
CA ILE A 238 11.47 -0.60 -4.50
C ILE A 238 11.13 -1.44 -3.27
N THR A 239 10.06 -2.23 -3.37
CA THR A 239 9.72 -3.21 -2.33
C THR A 239 10.04 -4.61 -2.85
N VAL A 240 10.91 -5.33 -2.16
CA VAL A 240 11.20 -6.76 -2.41
C VAL A 240 10.37 -7.59 -1.45
N LEU A 241 9.55 -8.49 -1.98
CA LEU A 241 8.69 -9.42 -1.26
C LEU A 241 9.31 -10.81 -1.37
N GLY A 242 9.85 -11.33 -0.26
CA GLY A 242 10.36 -12.68 -0.16
C GLY A 242 9.58 -13.51 0.86
N ARG A 243 9.85 -14.82 0.90
CA ARG A 243 9.20 -15.76 1.81
C ARG A 243 9.57 -15.53 3.28
N SER A 244 10.80 -15.08 3.56
CA SER A 244 11.27 -14.90 4.93
C SER A 244 10.97 -13.50 5.46
N HIS A 245 11.10 -12.48 4.60
CA HIS A 245 10.80 -11.09 4.95
C HIS A 245 10.60 -10.25 3.69
N SER A 246 10.12 -9.02 3.89
CA SER A 246 10.02 -8.00 2.85
C SER A 246 10.97 -6.85 3.14
N VAL A 247 11.43 -6.16 2.09
CA VAL A 247 12.37 -5.05 2.19
C VAL A 247 11.83 -3.86 1.40
N ASP A 248 11.84 -2.68 2.01
CA ASP A 248 11.45 -1.41 1.41
C ASP A 248 12.66 -0.49 1.26
N ILE A 249 12.97 -0.18 0.01
CA ILE A 249 14.11 0.62 -0.42
C ILE A 249 13.57 1.91 -1.01
N LYS A 250 14.03 3.06 -0.50
CA LYS A 250 13.60 4.38 -0.95
C LYS A 250 14.74 5.03 -1.73
N GLY A 251 14.44 5.41 -2.96
CA GLY A 251 15.39 5.91 -3.92
C GLY A 251 16.32 4.82 -4.46
N CYS A 252 17.08 5.20 -5.49
CA CYS A 252 18.23 4.45 -5.99
C CYS A 252 19.20 5.40 -6.68
N ASP A 253 20.46 4.99 -6.72
CA ASP A 253 21.52 5.75 -7.39
C ASP A 253 21.42 5.60 -8.91
N ALA A 254 22.04 6.54 -9.64
CA ALA A 254 22.10 6.45 -11.09
C ALA A 254 23.10 5.35 -11.52
N GLY A 255 22.64 4.46 -12.40
CA GLY A 255 23.46 3.49 -13.13
C GLY A 255 23.72 3.88 -14.57
#